data_AF-A0A4V1SD95-F1
#
_entry.id   AF-A0A4V1SD95-F1
#
_cell.length_a   1.000
_cell.length_b   1.000
_cell.length_c   1.000
_cell.angle_alpha   90.00
_cell.angle_beta   90.00
_cell.angle_gamma   90.00
#
_symmetry.space_group_name_H-M   'P 1'
#
loop_
_entity.id
_entity.type
_entity.pdbx_description
1 polymer ?
#
loop_
_entity_poly.entity_id
_entity_poly.type
_entity_poly.pdbx_seq_one_letter_code
_entity_poly.pdbx_strand_id
1 'polypeptide(L)' 'MTDDEILAEFRAADALLQGHFLLSSGRHSEYYLQCARVLMDTERAGRLAVALAAKLPRDLKQAI' A
#
# COMPACT_ATOMS: atom_id res chain seq x y z
N MET A 1 0.54 -12.24 -3.84
CA MET A 1 1.27 -11.47 -2.83
C MET A 1 0.61 -11.69 -1.48
N THR A 2 1.36 -12.20 -0.52
CA THR A 2 0.97 -12.25 0.90
C THR A 2 1.05 -10.84 1.50
N ASP A 3 0.48 -10.66 2.69
CA ASP A 3 0.52 -9.35 3.36
C ASP A 3 1.96 -8.99 3.80
N ASP A 4 2.80 -9.97 4.13
CA ASP A 4 4.22 -9.78 4.43
C ASP A 4 5.00 -9.30 3.20
N GLU A 5 4.74 -9.88 2.03
CA GLU A 5 5.36 -9.44 0.76
C GLU A 5 4.95 -8.01 0.41
N ILE A 6 3.69 -7.64 0.66
CA ILE A 6 3.21 -6.27 0.47
C ILE A 6 3.96 -5.33 1.42
N LEU A 7 4.02 -5.64 2.73
CA LEU A 7 4.74 -4.82 3.69
C LEU A 7 6.23 -4.68 3.36
N ALA A 8 6.87 -5.74 2.86
CA ALA A 8 8.25 -5.70 2.38
C ALA A 8 8.40 -4.72 1.20
N GLU A 9 7.46 -4.70 0.24
CA GLU A 9 7.47 -3.73 -0.87
C GLU A 9 7.29 -2.29 -0.39
N PHE A 10 6.47 -2.03 0.63
CA PHE A 10 6.36 -0.69 1.20
C PHE A 10 7.62 -0.28 1.98
N ARG A 11 8.28 -1.20 2.69
CA ARG A 11 9.55 -0.93 3.38
C ARG A 11 10.69 -0.67 2.39
N ALA A 12 10.81 -1.49 1.35
CA ALA A 12 11.86 -1.34 0.32
C ALA A 12 11.70 -0.08 -0.55
N ALA A 13 10.52 0.53 -0.56
CA ALA A 13 10.27 1.82 -1.19
C ALA A 13 10.40 3.02 -0.22
N ASP A 14 10.91 2.80 1.00
CA ASP A 14 10.94 3.79 2.09
C ASP A 14 9.57 4.46 2.32
N ALA A 15 8.48 3.70 2.11
CA ALA A 15 7.11 4.19 2.17
C ALA A 15 6.47 3.98 3.54
N LEU A 16 6.96 3.04 4.35
CA LEU A 16 6.57 2.91 5.74
C LEU A 16 7.49 3.76 6.62
N LEU A 17 7.03 4.94 6.99
CA LEU A 17 7.77 5.85 7.86
C LEU A 17 7.54 5.54 9.33
N GLN A 18 8.56 5.74 10.15
CA GLN A 18 8.52 5.58 11.60
C GLN A 18 8.86 6.91 12.29
N GLY A 19 8.08 7.29 13.30
CA GLY A 19 8.17 8.58 13.98
C GLY A 19 6.98 8.83 14.89
N HIS A 20 6.59 10.09 15.11
CA HIS A 20 5.36 10.44 15.81
C HIS A 20 4.45 11.24 14.87
N PHE A 21 3.41 10.60 14.35
CA PHE A 21 2.51 11.20 13.36
C PHE A 21 1.13 11.45 13.96
N LEU A 22 0.58 12.65 13.72
CA LEU A 22 -0.84 12.95 13.88
C LEU A 22 -1.55 12.63 12.55
N LEU A 23 -2.39 11.61 12.55
CA LEU A 23 -3.15 11.18 11.37
C LEU A 23 -4.33 12.12 11.12
N SER A 24 -4.87 12.11 9.90
CA SER A 24 -6.06 12.91 9.54
C SER A 24 -7.31 12.55 10.35
N SER A 25 -7.34 11.38 10.98
CA SER A 25 -8.38 10.96 11.92
C SER A 25 -8.24 11.59 13.32
N GLY A 26 -7.19 12.38 13.56
CA GLY A 26 -6.84 12.94 14.88
C GLY A 26 -6.10 11.96 15.80
N ARG A 27 -5.87 10.71 15.35
CA ARG A 27 -5.14 9.69 16.14
C ARG A 27 -3.63 9.86 15.98
N HIS A 28 -2.91 9.56 17.06
CA HIS A 28 -1.45 9.47 17.04
C HIS A 28 -1.04 8.07 16.60
N SER A 29 0.02 7.98 15.79
CA SER A 29 0.59 6.72 15.31
C SER A 29 2.10 6.81 15.24
N GLU A 30 2.78 5.71 15.57
CA GLU A 30 4.22 5.59 15.37
C GLU A 30 4.60 5.39 13.89
N TYR A 31 3.61 5.06 13.06
CA TYR A 31 3.78 4.74 11.66
C TYR A 31 2.93 5.62 10.75
N TYR A 32 3.48 5.95 9.60
CA TYR A 32 2.74 6.59 8.50
C TYR A 32 3.13 5.96 7.16
N LEU A 33 2.12 5.57 6.37
CA LEU A 33 2.32 4.91 5.08
C LEU A 33 2.21 5.92 3.93
N GLN A 34 3.34 6.28 3.33
CA GLN A 34 3.43 7.16 2.16
C GLN A 34 3.32 6.39 0.85
N CYS A 35 2.10 6.01 0.45
CA CYS A 35 1.85 5.26 -0.78
C CYS A 35 2.44 5.92 -2.05
N ALA A 36 2.55 7.25 -2.08
CA ALA A 36 3.16 7.97 -3.20
C ALA A 36 4.58 7.46 -3.52
N ARG A 37 5.38 7.09 -2.51
CA ARG A 37 6.75 6.61 -2.71
C ARG A 37 6.82 5.28 -3.46
N VAL A 38 5.89 4.38 -3.17
CA VAL A 38 5.73 3.12 -3.90
C VAL A 38 5.32 3.36 -5.35
N LEU A 39 4.44 4.33 -5.58
CA LEU A 39 3.88 4.63 -6.90
C LEU A 39 4.85 5.39 -7.83
N MET A 40 5.96 5.90 -7.31
CA MET A 40 7.03 6.49 -8.14
C MET A 40 7.76 5.44 -8.99
N ASP A 41 7.70 4.16 -8.61
CA ASP A 41 8.25 3.04 -9.37
C ASP A 41 7.11 2.33 -10.13
N THR A 42 7.16 2.40 -11.46
CA THR A 42 6.10 1.84 -12.32
C THR A 42 5.98 0.31 -12.23
N GLU A 43 7.08 -0.41 -12.04
CA GLU A 43 7.04 -1.86 -11.91
C GLU A 43 6.42 -2.27 -10.58
N ARG A 44 6.85 -1.62 -9.49
CA ARG A 44 6.32 -1.85 -8.15
C ARG A 44 4.82 -1.53 -8.09
N ALA A 45 4.42 -0.40 -8.67
CA ALA A 45 3.02 -0.01 -8.81
C ALA A 45 2.22 -1.07 -9.58
N GLY A 46 2.76 -1.56 -10.70
CA GLY A 46 2.13 -2.61 -11.51
C GLY A 46 1.92 -3.92 -10.73
N ARG A 47 2.95 -4.40 -10.02
CA ARG A 47 2.87 -5.62 -9.19
C ARG A 47 1.77 -5.51 -8.12
N LEU A 48 1.73 -4.38 -7.41
CA LEU A 48 0.73 -4.13 -6.38
C LEU A 48 -0.68 -3.96 -6.94
N ALA A 49 -0.83 -3.32 -8.11
CA ALA A 49 -2.12 -3.19 -8.78
C ALA A 49 -2.69 -4.55 -9.17
N VAL A 50 -1.87 -5.45 -9.73
CA VAL A 50 -2.28 -6.83 -10.06
C VAL A 50 -2.68 -7.59 -8.79
N ALA A 51 -1.91 -7.47 -7.72
CA ALA A 51 -2.23 -8.13 -6.45
C ALA A 51 -3.53 -7.60 -5.82
N LEU A 52 -3.80 -6.30 -5.92
CA LEU A 52 -5.05 -5.69 -5.48
C LEU A 52 -6.23 -6.19 -6.31
N ALA A 53 -6.10 -6.17 -7.65
CA ALA A 53 -7.12 -6.67 -8.55
C ALA A 53 -7.48 -8.13 -8.28
N ALA A 54 -6.48 -8.97 -7.96
CA ALA A 54 -6.71 -10.36 -7.58
C ALA A 54 -7.63 -10.49 -6.34
N LYS A 55 -7.50 -9.59 -5.35
CA LYS A 55 -8.30 -9.57 -4.11
C LYS A 55 -9.72 -9.01 -4.28
N LEU A 56 -10.07 -8.39 -5.41
CA LEU A 56 -11.41 -7.81 -5.59
C LEU A 56 -12.51 -8.90 -5.58
N PRO A 57 -13.68 -8.62 -4.97
CA PRO A 57 -14.86 -9.48 -5.04
C PRO A 57 -15.29 -9.77 -6.49
N ARG A 58 -15.94 -10.92 -6.72
CA ARG A 58 -16.30 -11.37 -8.07
C ARG A 58 -17.36 -10.47 -8.73
N ASP A 59 -18.36 -10.07 -7.96
CA ASP A 59 -19.41 -9.13 -8.36
C ASP A 59 -18.81 -7.78 -8.78
N LEU A 60 -17.86 -7.27 -8.00
CA LEU A 60 -17.18 -6.01 -8.34
C LEU A 60 -16.36 -6.14 -9.63
N LYS A 61 -15.65 -7.25 -9.84
CA LYS A 61 -14.90 -7.52 -11.09
C LYS A 61 -15.78 -7.61 -12.33
N GLN A 62 -17.05 -7.99 -12.18
CA GLN A 62 -17.99 -8.10 -13.30
C GLN A 62 -18.65 -6.76 -13.65
N ALA A 63 -18.60 -5.78 -12.75
CA ALA A 63 -19.22 -4.46 -12.90
C ALA A 63 -18.29 -3.42 -13.56
N ILE A 64 -17.04 -3.76 -13.85
CA ILE A 64 -16.00 -2.94 -14.48
C ILE A 64 -15.53 -3.61 -15.76
#